data_AF-A0A7I8EIF6-F1
#
_entry.id   AF-A0A7I8EIF6-F1
#
_cell.length_a   1.000
_cell.length_b   1.000
_cell.length_c   1.000
_cell.angle_alpha   90.00
_cell.angle_beta   90.00
_cell.angle_gamma   90.00
#
_symmetry.space_group_name_H-M   'P 1'
#
loop_
_entity.id
_entity.type
_entity.pdbx_description
1 polymer ?
#
loop_
_entity_poly.entity_id
_entity_poly.type
_entity_poly.pdbx_seq_one_letter_code
_entity_poly.pdbx_strand_id
1 'polypeptide(L)'
;MAQSTITRPLPKIILLSLLLYRCLLSLGPRAFRRDYAAPALQDFRQCCRDAYQQQGAFGVLRLWPGLIGETVPGLLAEYWTELFGRRRPMLPAVRRSMVAVFWAFVLFLFAFTALVRTADPVAPFNAVAHLHPEVAITYALFAHSGIVAFLAILLGGLPILFISVKHAIVDGPIAVLKLFLIKPKQALLLLAVALIIAVCFVAYLLGTEYLFGSPTTQCPAAQQCLGQQSPGLVVLNLAAIIASITLGVFVVLSISASLSLAVLRSEFSKDILRFALAPIGMLALTMATATLASAIWTIRLWIDAPQFAASGTGLGNGQTAWVIVIVVAMAVSTVVTAGAFISGLRASLAPRIVGAGGTHP
;
A
#
# COMPACT_ATOMS: atom_id res chain seq x y z
N MET A 1 -2.05 2.64 53.61
CA MET A 1 -0.58 2.69 53.41
C MET A 1 -0.32 2.85 51.92
N ALA A 2 0.00 4.06 51.46
CA ALA A 2 0.36 4.31 50.07
C ALA A 2 1.81 3.86 49.85
N GLN A 3 2.01 2.73 49.17
CA GLN A 3 3.35 2.31 48.73
C GLN A 3 3.85 3.32 47.70
N SER A 4 4.82 4.14 48.10
CA SER A 4 5.59 4.99 47.20
C SER A 4 6.42 4.09 46.29
N THR A 5 5.84 3.70 45.15
CA THR A 5 6.57 2.98 44.10
C THR A 5 7.72 3.85 43.60
N ILE A 6 8.94 3.51 44.03
CA ILE A 6 10.18 4.09 43.52
C ILE A 6 10.21 3.86 42.01
N THR A 7 10.01 4.92 41.23
CA THR A 7 10.00 4.89 39.78
C THR A 7 11.43 4.74 39.27
N ARG A 8 11.85 3.49 39.06
CA ARG A 8 13.09 3.24 38.31
C ARG A 8 12.98 3.90 36.92
N PRO A 9 14.02 4.63 36.47
CA PRO A 9 14.00 5.27 35.16
C PRO A 9 13.79 4.22 34.07
N LEU A 10 12.85 4.49 33.16
CA LEU A 10 12.57 3.59 32.04
C LEU A 10 13.78 3.52 31.09
N PRO A 11 14.13 2.33 30.56
CA PRO A 11 15.12 2.21 29.49
C PRO A 11 14.79 3.12 28.31
N LYS A 12 15.81 3.78 27.73
CA LYS A 12 15.66 4.73 26.61
C LYS A 12 14.89 4.13 25.41
N ILE A 13 15.11 2.85 25.11
CA ILE A 13 14.44 2.14 24.00
C ILE A 13 12.92 2.03 24.19
N ILE A 14 12.47 1.83 25.43
CA ILE A 14 11.04 1.79 25.76
C ILE A 14 10.45 3.19 25.61
N LEU A 15 11.16 4.23 26.04
CA LEU A 15 10.72 5.62 25.87
C LEU A 15 10.57 5.98 24.39
N LEU A 16 11.55 5.61 23.56
CA LEU A 16 11.51 5.81 22.11
C LEU A 16 10.32 5.07 21.48
N SER A 17 10.11 3.81 21.87
CA SER A 17 8.99 3.00 21.37
C SER A 17 7.64 3.59 21.76
N LEU A 18 7.50 4.09 22.98
CA LEU A 18 6.28 4.77 23.43
C LEU A 18 6.03 6.09 22.67
N LEU A 19 7.09 6.84 22.36
CA LEU A 19 6.98 8.06 21.55
C LEU A 19 6.51 7.75 20.14
N LEU A 20 7.12 6.75 19.50
CA LEU A 20 6.71 6.28 18.17
C LEU A 20 5.26 5.78 18.17
N TYR A 21 4.86 4.99 19.16
CA TYR A 21 3.50 4.48 19.25
C TYR A 21 2.47 5.58 19.55
N ARG A 22 2.84 6.57 20.36
CA ARG A 22 2.01 7.76 20.57
C ARG A 22 1.88 8.59 19.29
N CYS A 23 2.95 8.71 18.50
CA CYS A 23 2.89 9.34 17.18
C CYS A 23 1.95 8.56 16.25
N LEU A 24 2.06 7.23 16.21
CA LEU A 24 1.15 6.36 15.46
C LEU A 24 -0.32 6.57 15.86
N LEU A 25 -0.63 6.52 17.16
CA LEU A 25 -1.96 6.78 17.68
C LEU A 25 -2.44 8.21 17.38
N SER A 26 -1.53 9.19 17.31
CA SER A 26 -1.88 10.57 16.97
C SER A 26 -2.37 10.73 15.53
N LEU A 27 -1.98 9.83 14.62
CA LEU A 27 -2.50 9.77 13.25
C LEU A 27 -3.94 9.24 13.20
N GLY A 28 -4.38 8.55 14.26
CA GLY A 28 -5.72 7.99 14.35
C GLY A 28 -6.84 9.04 14.46
N PRO A 29 -8.08 8.67 14.08
CA PRO A 29 -9.22 9.56 14.17
C PRO A 29 -9.50 10.06 15.59
N ARG A 30 -10.09 11.25 15.72
CA ARG A 30 -10.33 11.88 17.04
C ARG A 30 -11.19 11.03 17.96
N ALA A 31 -12.20 10.33 17.42
CA ALA A 31 -13.06 9.43 18.19
C ALA A 31 -12.25 8.24 18.75
N PHE A 32 -11.52 7.54 17.88
CA PHE A 32 -10.66 6.42 18.29
C PHE A 32 -9.64 6.83 19.36
N ARG A 33 -9.01 8.01 19.20
CA ARG A 33 -8.04 8.51 20.18
C ARG A 33 -8.66 8.80 21.54
N ARG A 34 -9.91 9.27 21.59
CA ARG A 34 -10.59 9.57 22.86
C ARG A 34 -10.86 8.28 23.64
N ASP A 35 -11.29 7.23 22.95
CA ASP A 35 -11.80 6.03 23.61
C ASP A 35 -10.71 4.97 23.84
N TYR A 36 -9.73 4.86 22.94
CA TYR A 36 -8.78 3.74 22.94
C TYR A 36 -7.32 4.13 23.17
N ALA A 37 -6.92 5.40 23.02
CA ALA A 37 -5.49 5.75 23.05
C ALA A 37 -4.84 5.50 24.43
N ALA A 38 -5.54 5.81 25.52
CA ALA A 38 -4.98 5.63 26.86
C ALA A 38 -4.84 4.13 27.24
N PRO A 39 -5.88 3.29 27.09
CA PRO A 39 -5.75 1.84 27.30
C PRO A 39 -4.68 1.21 26.39
N ALA A 40 -4.72 1.50 25.08
CA ALA A 40 -3.78 0.91 24.13
C ALA A 40 -2.31 1.28 24.43
N LEU A 41 -2.06 2.51 24.91
CA LEU A 41 -0.72 2.94 25.31
C LEU A 41 -0.24 2.25 26.59
N GLN A 42 -1.14 1.94 27.53
CA GLN A 42 -0.81 1.19 28.75
C GLN A 42 -0.48 -0.27 28.42
N ASP A 43 -1.28 -0.91 27.59
CA ASP A 43 -1.05 -2.30 27.16
C ASP A 43 0.27 -2.42 26.38
N PHE A 44 0.52 -1.48 25.46
CA PHE A 44 1.78 -1.46 24.71
C PHE A 44 2.99 -1.21 25.62
N ARG A 45 2.87 -0.33 26.62
CA ARG A 45 3.91 -0.09 27.63
C ARG A 45 4.22 -1.37 28.42
N GLN A 46 3.20 -2.14 28.76
CA GLN A 46 3.37 -3.39 29.49
C GLN A 46 4.06 -4.43 28.60
N CYS A 47 3.60 -4.62 27.37
CA CYS A 47 4.25 -5.51 26.39
C CYS A 47 5.73 -5.15 26.16
N CYS A 48 6.06 -3.86 26.06
CA CYS A 48 7.44 -3.40 25.92
C CYS A 48 8.30 -3.74 27.16
N ARG A 49 7.75 -3.64 28.38
CA ARG A 49 8.48 -4.04 29.59
C ARG A 49 8.75 -5.53 29.61
N ASP A 50 7.73 -6.33 29.29
CA ASP A 50 7.82 -7.78 29.34
C ASP A 50 8.81 -8.30 28.27
N ALA A 51 8.73 -7.78 27.04
CA ALA A 51 9.68 -8.11 25.98
C ALA A 51 11.11 -7.64 26.29
N TYR A 52 11.27 -6.49 26.96
CA TYR A 52 12.58 -6.01 27.40
C TYR A 52 13.17 -6.89 28.51
N GLN A 53 12.35 -7.37 29.45
CA GLN A 53 12.81 -8.29 30.49
C GLN A 53 13.26 -9.64 29.92
N GLN A 54 12.61 -10.12 28.85
CA GLN A 54 12.93 -11.41 28.22
C GLN A 54 14.14 -11.35 27.28
N GLN A 55 14.23 -10.31 26.43
CA GLN A 55 15.18 -10.26 25.31
C GLN A 55 15.86 -8.88 25.15
N GLY A 56 15.78 -8.02 26.17
CA GLY A 56 16.37 -6.69 26.14
C GLY A 56 15.81 -5.79 25.03
N ALA A 57 16.64 -4.93 24.46
CA ALA A 57 16.23 -3.98 23.42
C ALA A 57 15.74 -4.66 22.14
N PHE A 58 16.32 -5.82 21.79
CA PHE A 58 15.94 -6.58 20.59
C PHE A 58 14.51 -7.13 20.70
N GLY A 59 14.10 -7.59 21.88
CA GLY A 59 12.72 -8.02 22.14
C GLY A 59 11.70 -6.93 21.83
N VAL A 60 11.99 -5.69 22.25
CA VAL A 60 11.12 -4.53 21.98
C VAL A 60 11.04 -4.22 20.49
N LEU A 61 12.15 -4.29 19.75
CA LEU A 61 12.16 -4.07 18.30
C LEU A 61 11.37 -5.14 17.54
N ARG A 62 11.42 -6.39 17.98
CA ARG A 62 10.70 -7.52 17.36
C ARG A 62 9.17 -7.42 17.52
N LEU A 63 8.66 -6.66 18.49
CA LEU A 63 7.22 -6.43 18.65
C LEU A 63 6.62 -5.54 17.54
N TRP A 64 7.42 -4.63 16.97
CA TRP A 64 6.92 -3.60 16.05
C TRP A 64 6.24 -4.13 14.78
N PRO A 65 6.81 -5.12 14.05
CA PRO A 65 6.18 -5.63 12.84
C PRO A 65 4.79 -6.23 13.08
N GLY A 66 4.62 -7.01 14.15
CA GLY A 66 3.33 -7.60 14.52
C GLY A 66 2.31 -6.53 14.92
N LEU A 67 2.74 -5.57 15.75
CA LEU A 67 1.91 -4.44 16.18
C LEU A 67 1.44 -3.59 14.99
N ILE A 68 2.35 -3.23 14.07
CA ILE A 68 2.01 -2.47 12.86
C ILE A 68 1.03 -3.28 11.99
N GLY A 69 1.27 -4.58 11.83
CA GLY A 69 0.43 -5.48 11.03
C GLY A 69 -1.01 -5.57 11.52
N GLU A 70 -1.26 -5.47 12.83
CA GLU A 70 -2.61 -5.51 13.39
C GLU A 70 -3.23 -4.11 13.53
N THR A 71 -2.44 -3.15 14.04
CA THR A 71 -2.94 -1.83 14.44
C THR A 71 -3.22 -0.94 13.24
N VAL A 72 -2.37 -0.99 12.19
CA VAL A 72 -2.52 -0.13 11.02
C VAL A 72 -3.79 -0.48 10.22
N PRO A 73 -4.10 -1.75 9.91
CA PRO A 73 -5.36 -2.10 9.26
C PRO A 73 -6.59 -1.73 10.09
N GLY A 74 -6.54 -1.90 11.42
CA GLY A 74 -7.61 -1.50 12.32
C GLY A 74 -7.86 0.02 12.32
N LEU A 75 -6.78 0.81 12.46
CA LEU A 75 -6.83 2.28 12.39
C LEU A 75 -7.32 2.76 11.03
N LEU A 76 -6.82 2.17 9.94
CA LEU A 76 -7.26 2.49 8.59
C LEU A 76 -8.74 2.15 8.45
N ALA A 77 -9.18 0.95 8.85
CA ALA A 77 -10.58 0.56 8.76
C ALA A 77 -11.49 1.58 9.48
N GLU A 78 -11.11 2.01 10.68
CA GLU A 78 -11.86 3.02 11.44
C GLU A 78 -11.85 4.39 10.74
N TYR A 79 -10.69 4.80 10.21
CA TYR A 79 -10.54 6.03 9.43
C TYR A 79 -11.41 6.00 8.17
N TRP A 80 -11.44 4.88 7.45
CA TRP A 80 -12.31 4.64 6.32
C TRP A 80 -13.79 4.68 6.75
N THR A 81 -14.17 4.08 7.87
CA THR A 81 -15.56 4.19 8.35
C THR A 81 -15.97 5.61 8.72
N GLU A 82 -15.08 6.42 9.30
CA GLU A 82 -15.36 7.82 9.63
C GLU A 82 -15.41 8.69 8.36
N LEU A 83 -14.46 8.49 7.42
CA LEU A 83 -14.40 9.24 6.16
C LEU A 83 -15.60 8.95 5.24
N PHE A 84 -16.13 7.72 5.27
CA PHE A 84 -17.21 7.26 4.41
C PHE A 84 -18.59 7.17 5.07
N GLY A 85 -18.71 7.59 6.33
CA GLY A 85 -20.00 7.82 6.98
C GLY A 85 -20.65 6.57 7.58
N ARG A 86 -21.12 6.74 8.83
CA ARG A 86 -21.82 5.76 9.66
C ARG A 86 -23.29 5.64 9.26
N ARG A 87 -23.63 4.95 8.15
CA ARG A 87 -25.03 4.58 7.85
C ARG A 87 -25.22 3.17 7.22
N ARG A 88 -25.86 2.30 8.02
CA ARG A 88 -26.77 1.16 7.69
C ARG A 88 -26.22 -0.19 7.16
N PRO A 89 -26.96 -1.32 7.34
CA PRO A 89 -26.41 -2.68 7.34
C PRO A 89 -26.33 -3.36 5.95
N MET A 90 -25.34 -4.27 5.83
CA MET A 90 -24.99 -5.21 4.74
C MET A 90 -24.62 -4.70 3.34
N LEU A 91 -25.33 -3.75 2.73
CA LEU A 91 -24.93 -3.18 1.42
C LEU A 91 -23.57 -2.43 1.40
N PRO A 92 -23.08 -1.81 2.51
CA PRO A 92 -21.79 -1.13 2.50
C PRO A 92 -20.59 -2.07 2.45
N ALA A 93 -20.72 -3.31 2.90
CA ALA A 93 -19.58 -4.22 3.01
C ALA A 93 -18.98 -4.55 1.64
N VAL A 94 -19.83 -4.85 0.65
CA VAL A 94 -19.36 -5.18 -0.70
C VAL A 94 -18.85 -3.95 -1.44
N ARG A 95 -19.46 -2.77 -1.23
CA ARG A 95 -18.93 -1.52 -1.81
C ARG A 95 -17.55 -1.18 -1.24
N ARG A 96 -17.36 -1.36 0.07
CA ARG A 96 -16.05 -1.19 0.72
C ARG A 96 -15.03 -2.20 0.22
N SER A 97 -15.42 -3.47 0.01
CA SER A 97 -14.51 -4.48 -0.53
C SER A 97 -14.09 -4.12 -1.96
N MET A 98 -15.00 -3.62 -2.81
CA MET A 98 -14.65 -3.16 -4.16
C MET A 98 -13.65 -2.00 -4.15
N VAL A 99 -13.88 -0.99 -3.29
CA VAL A 99 -12.95 0.14 -3.13
C VAL A 99 -11.59 -0.36 -2.62
N ALA A 100 -11.58 -1.25 -1.64
CA ALA A 100 -10.34 -1.82 -1.11
C ALA A 100 -9.56 -2.62 -2.17
N VAL A 101 -10.24 -3.45 -2.96
CA VAL A 101 -9.64 -4.18 -4.10
C VAL A 101 -9.04 -3.22 -5.11
N PHE A 102 -9.76 -2.16 -5.45
CA PHE A 102 -9.26 -1.16 -6.39
C PHE A 102 -8.00 -0.45 -5.87
N TRP A 103 -7.98 -0.02 -4.61
CA TRP A 103 -6.79 0.57 -3.99
C TRP A 103 -5.61 -0.40 -3.89
N ALA A 104 -5.88 -1.65 -3.51
CA ALA A 104 -4.86 -2.69 -3.46
C ALA A 104 -4.27 -2.97 -4.84
N PHE A 105 -5.10 -2.97 -5.89
CA PHE A 105 -4.66 -3.10 -7.26
C PHE A 105 -3.79 -1.92 -7.73
N VAL A 106 -4.17 -0.67 -7.42
CA VAL A 106 -3.36 0.51 -7.76
C VAL A 106 -1.98 0.41 -7.10
N LEU A 107 -1.92 0.08 -5.81
CA LEU A 107 -0.65 -0.13 -5.10
C LEU A 107 0.17 -1.28 -5.71
N PHE A 108 -0.51 -2.37 -6.07
CA PHE A 108 0.13 -3.51 -6.74
C PHE A 108 0.70 -3.12 -8.10
N LEU A 109 -0.01 -2.32 -8.90
CA LEU A 109 0.44 -1.87 -10.21
C LEU A 109 1.68 -0.97 -10.09
N PHE A 110 1.74 -0.10 -9.09
CA PHE A 110 2.96 0.66 -8.78
C PHE A 110 4.12 -0.24 -8.41
N ALA A 111 3.90 -1.21 -7.52
CA ALA A 111 4.93 -2.16 -7.13
C ALA A 111 5.41 -3.03 -8.31
N PHE A 112 4.48 -3.51 -9.13
CA PHE A 112 4.74 -4.26 -10.36
C PHE A 112 5.59 -3.45 -11.35
N THR A 113 5.17 -2.22 -11.67
CA THR A 113 5.89 -1.36 -12.60
C THR A 113 7.27 -0.96 -12.07
N ALA A 114 7.38 -0.68 -10.77
CA ALA A 114 8.64 -0.45 -10.09
C ALA A 114 9.60 -1.65 -10.25
N LEU A 115 9.11 -2.87 -10.04
CA LEU A 115 9.93 -4.08 -10.21
C LEU A 115 10.36 -4.27 -11.67
N VAL A 116 9.46 -4.07 -12.64
CA VAL A 116 9.81 -4.14 -14.06
C VAL A 116 10.92 -3.14 -14.40
N ARG A 117 10.86 -1.92 -13.84
CA ARG A 117 11.90 -0.90 -14.03
C ARG A 117 13.23 -1.26 -13.37
N THR A 118 13.25 -2.06 -12.30
CA THR A 118 14.52 -2.58 -11.75
C THR A 118 15.19 -3.60 -12.66
N ALA A 119 14.45 -4.20 -13.60
CA ALA A 119 15.00 -5.09 -14.62
C ALA A 119 15.52 -4.33 -15.86
N ASP A 120 15.40 -3.00 -15.91
CA ASP A 120 15.99 -2.16 -16.96
C ASP A 120 17.41 -1.70 -16.55
N PRO A 121 18.44 -1.88 -17.39
CA PRO A 121 18.39 -2.33 -18.77
C PRO A 121 18.18 -3.86 -18.92
N VAL A 122 17.39 -4.25 -19.90
CA VAL A 122 16.99 -5.65 -20.15
C VAL A 122 18.19 -6.54 -20.56
N ALA A 123 19.23 -5.97 -21.17
CA ALA A 123 20.36 -6.72 -21.72
C ALA A 123 21.10 -7.63 -20.72
N PRO A 124 21.57 -7.15 -19.54
CA PRO A 124 22.20 -8.02 -18.55
C PRO A 124 21.25 -9.08 -17.98
N PHE A 125 19.97 -8.75 -17.77
CA PHE A 125 18.98 -9.72 -17.30
C PHE A 125 18.73 -10.83 -18.34
N ASN A 126 18.71 -10.51 -19.64
CA ASN A 126 18.61 -11.50 -20.71
C ASN A 126 19.81 -12.45 -20.73
N ALA A 127 21.02 -11.94 -20.49
CA ALA A 127 22.21 -12.78 -20.43
C ALA A 127 22.11 -13.81 -19.27
N VAL A 128 21.68 -13.36 -18.08
CA VAL A 128 21.44 -14.24 -16.94
C VAL A 128 20.30 -15.23 -17.24
N ALA A 129 19.22 -14.77 -17.85
CA ALA A 129 18.07 -15.60 -18.23
C ALA A 129 18.42 -16.70 -19.24
N HIS A 130 19.37 -16.45 -20.15
CA HIS A 130 19.87 -17.47 -21.07
C HIS A 130 20.70 -18.56 -20.38
N LEU A 131 21.42 -18.21 -19.31
CA LEU A 131 22.22 -19.16 -18.52
C LEU A 131 21.38 -19.91 -17.48
N HIS A 132 20.32 -19.29 -16.97
CA HIS A 132 19.46 -19.80 -15.92
C HIS A 132 17.98 -19.76 -16.36
N PRO A 133 17.48 -20.82 -17.03
CA PRO A 133 16.13 -20.83 -17.58
C PRO A 133 15.05 -20.68 -16.50
N GLU A 134 15.31 -21.05 -15.25
CA GLU A 134 14.41 -20.86 -14.11
C GLU A 134 14.15 -19.37 -13.83
N VAL A 135 15.19 -18.54 -13.93
CA VAL A 135 15.08 -17.07 -13.80
C VAL A 135 14.25 -16.51 -14.95
N ALA A 136 14.46 -17.01 -16.17
CA ALA A 136 13.69 -16.61 -17.35
C ALA A 136 12.20 -16.94 -17.22
N ILE A 137 11.88 -18.18 -16.82
CA ILE A 137 10.50 -18.66 -16.67
C ILE A 137 9.77 -17.89 -15.58
N THR A 138 10.42 -17.66 -14.43
CA THR A 138 9.80 -16.93 -13.31
C THR A 138 9.57 -15.46 -13.64
N TYR A 139 10.50 -14.82 -14.35
CA TYR A 139 10.32 -13.46 -14.85
C TYR A 139 9.18 -13.37 -15.89
N ALA A 140 9.11 -14.31 -16.83
CA ALA A 140 8.04 -14.36 -17.83
C ALA A 140 6.67 -14.57 -17.19
N LEU A 141 6.57 -15.47 -16.19
CA LEU A 141 5.35 -15.68 -15.43
C LEU A 141 4.92 -14.40 -14.70
N PHE A 142 5.86 -13.71 -14.06
CA PHE A 142 5.63 -12.40 -13.46
C PHE A 142 5.12 -11.38 -14.49
N ALA A 143 5.80 -11.21 -15.63
CA ALA A 143 5.40 -10.24 -16.65
C ALA A 143 3.99 -10.52 -17.23
N HIS A 144 3.70 -11.78 -17.57
CA HIS A 144 2.39 -12.17 -18.08
C HIS A 144 1.28 -12.00 -17.05
N SER A 145 1.53 -12.32 -15.78
CA SER A 145 0.54 -12.15 -14.72
C SER A 145 0.11 -10.69 -14.52
N GLY A 146 1.02 -9.73 -14.74
CA GLY A 146 0.68 -8.31 -14.72
C GLY A 146 -0.31 -7.91 -15.82
N ILE A 147 -0.15 -8.45 -17.04
CA ILE A 147 -1.07 -8.23 -18.16
C ILE A 147 -2.45 -8.82 -17.85
N VAL A 148 -2.50 -10.04 -17.31
CA VAL A 148 -3.78 -10.69 -16.94
C VAL A 148 -4.47 -9.93 -15.80
N ALA A 149 -3.72 -9.45 -14.81
CA ALA A 149 -4.27 -8.60 -13.74
C ALA A 149 -4.87 -7.30 -14.30
N PHE A 150 -4.19 -6.66 -15.25
CA PHE A 150 -4.70 -5.47 -15.94
C PHE A 150 -5.98 -5.78 -16.75
N LEU A 151 -6.04 -6.91 -17.44
CA LEU A 151 -7.25 -7.34 -18.15
C LEU A 151 -8.40 -7.61 -17.17
N ALA A 152 -8.12 -8.25 -16.02
CA ALA A 152 -9.12 -8.52 -14.99
C ALA A 152 -9.76 -7.24 -14.44
N ILE A 153 -8.95 -6.21 -14.15
CA ILE A 153 -9.49 -4.93 -13.67
C ILE A 153 -10.29 -4.21 -14.75
N LEU A 154 -9.90 -4.29 -16.02
CA LEU A 154 -10.66 -3.69 -17.12
C LEU A 154 -12.01 -4.38 -17.29
N LEU A 155 -12.03 -5.72 -17.31
CA LEU A 155 -13.26 -6.50 -17.44
C LEU A 155 -14.21 -6.30 -16.26
N GLY A 156 -13.69 -6.15 -15.03
CA GLY A 156 -14.50 -5.90 -13.85
C GLY A 156 -14.91 -4.45 -13.65
N GLY A 157 -14.00 -3.51 -13.89
CA GLY A 157 -14.17 -2.08 -13.58
C GLY A 157 -14.86 -1.28 -14.68
N LEU A 158 -14.62 -1.60 -15.96
CA LEU A 158 -15.18 -0.84 -17.08
C LEU A 158 -16.72 -0.92 -17.13
N PRO A 159 -17.39 -2.09 -16.97
CA PRO A 159 -18.84 -2.15 -16.97
C PRO A 159 -19.46 -1.35 -15.82
N ILE A 160 -18.83 -1.39 -14.64
CA ILE A 160 -19.27 -0.64 -13.46
C ILE A 160 -19.19 0.86 -13.75
N LEU A 161 -18.04 1.32 -14.25
CA LEU A 161 -17.83 2.72 -14.61
C LEU A 161 -18.81 3.19 -15.69
N PHE A 162 -19.02 2.36 -16.73
CA PHE A 162 -19.94 2.66 -17.81
C PHE A 162 -21.38 2.83 -17.31
N ILE A 163 -21.86 1.94 -16.44
CA ILE A 163 -23.21 2.02 -15.88
C ILE A 163 -23.36 3.26 -14.98
N SER A 164 -22.35 3.57 -14.16
CA SER A 164 -22.33 4.78 -13.32
C SER A 164 -22.39 6.06 -14.15
N VAL A 165 -21.59 6.14 -15.21
CA VAL A 165 -21.57 7.30 -16.12
C VAL A 165 -22.89 7.40 -16.88
N LYS A 166 -23.41 6.28 -17.40
CA LYS A 166 -24.68 6.24 -18.14
C LYS A 166 -25.84 6.76 -17.29
N HIS A 167 -25.94 6.35 -16.02
CA HIS A 167 -26.97 6.88 -15.13
C HIS A 167 -26.82 8.39 -14.89
N ALA A 168 -25.59 8.85 -14.64
CA ALA A 168 -25.34 10.27 -14.41
C ALA A 168 -25.60 11.15 -15.64
N ILE A 169 -25.48 10.60 -16.87
CA ILE A 169 -25.81 11.33 -18.11
C ILE A 169 -27.31 11.65 -18.18
N VAL A 170 -28.19 10.78 -17.68
CA VAL A 170 -29.65 11.01 -17.67
C VAL A 170 -30.01 12.23 -16.82
N ASP A 171 -29.25 12.48 -15.75
CA ASP A 171 -29.40 13.64 -14.86
C ASP A 171 -28.68 14.91 -15.39
N GLY A 172 -28.01 14.82 -16.54
CA GLY A 172 -27.31 15.91 -17.21
C GLY A 172 -25.79 15.98 -16.95
N PRO A 173 -25.03 16.77 -17.74
CA PRO A 173 -23.57 16.78 -17.71
C PRO A 173 -22.98 17.27 -16.38
N ILE A 174 -23.68 18.16 -15.67
CA ILE A 174 -23.27 18.65 -14.35
C ILE A 174 -23.33 17.51 -13.31
N ALA A 175 -24.27 16.58 -13.44
CA ALA A 175 -24.37 15.42 -12.55
C ALA A 175 -23.18 14.47 -12.75
N VAL A 176 -22.75 14.24 -13.99
CA VAL A 176 -21.53 13.49 -14.31
C VAL A 176 -20.30 14.16 -13.67
N LEU A 177 -20.14 15.47 -13.81
CA LEU A 177 -19.00 16.18 -13.19
C LEU A 177 -19.06 16.08 -11.66
N LYS A 178 -20.25 16.25 -11.06
CA LYS A 178 -20.45 16.11 -9.61
C LYS A 178 -20.12 14.71 -9.10
N LEU A 179 -20.28 13.66 -9.92
CA LEU A 179 -19.95 12.28 -9.55
C LEU A 179 -18.45 12.11 -9.26
N PHE A 180 -17.61 12.77 -10.06
CA PHE A 180 -16.14 12.69 -9.96
C PHE A 180 -15.53 13.82 -9.12
N LEU A 181 -16.30 14.87 -8.80
CA LEU A 181 -15.78 16.03 -8.10
C LEU A 181 -15.42 15.71 -6.64
N ILE A 182 -14.11 15.78 -6.37
CA ILE A 182 -13.55 15.68 -5.03
C ILE A 182 -13.81 17.00 -4.29
N LYS A 183 -14.25 16.93 -3.02
CA LYS A 183 -14.44 18.13 -2.21
C LYS A 183 -13.09 18.82 -1.98
N PRO A 184 -13.02 20.17 -1.92
CA PRO A 184 -11.74 20.88 -1.78
C PRO A 184 -10.97 20.46 -0.52
N LYS A 185 -11.68 20.19 0.59
CA LYS A 185 -11.06 19.65 1.82
C LYS A 185 -10.40 18.28 1.63
N GLN A 186 -11.01 17.41 0.82
CA GLN A 186 -10.46 16.09 0.50
C GLN A 186 -9.29 16.22 -0.47
N ALA A 187 -9.37 17.09 -1.47
CA ALA A 187 -8.27 17.35 -2.39
C ALA A 187 -7.02 17.88 -1.64
N LEU A 188 -7.22 18.82 -0.69
CA LEU A 188 -6.13 19.33 0.15
C LEU A 188 -5.53 18.24 1.05
N LEU A 189 -6.36 17.33 1.59
CA LEU A 189 -5.88 16.16 2.33
C LEU A 189 -5.04 15.22 1.44
N LEU A 190 -5.51 14.91 0.23
CA LEU A 190 -4.78 14.07 -0.73
C LEU A 190 -3.46 14.72 -1.15
N LEU A 191 -3.43 16.04 -1.34
CA LEU A 191 -2.21 16.79 -1.65
C LEU A 191 -1.21 16.72 -0.48
N ALA A 192 -1.68 16.88 0.75
CA ALA A 192 -0.84 16.75 1.94
C ALA A 192 -0.26 15.33 2.07
N VAL A 193 -1.07 14.28 1.84
CA VAL A 193 -0.60 12.89 1.82
C VAL A 193 0.44 12.67 0.72
N ALA A 194 0.19 13.17 -0.49
CA ALA A 194 1.13 13.07 -1.61
C ALA A 194 2.47 13.75 -1.31
N LEU A 195 2.44 14.93 -0.68
CA LEU A 195 3.63 15.67 -0.27
C LEU A 195 4.43 14.89 0.78
N ILE A 196 3.76 14.32 1.79
CA ILE A 196 4.42 13.49 2.81
C ILE A 196 5.09 12.28 2.15
N ILE A 197 4.40 11.58 1.25
CA ILE A 197 4.96 10.44 0.51
C ILE A 197 6.20 10.87 -0.28
N ALA A 198 6.13 11.98 -1.01
CA ALA A 198 7.25 12.49 -1.81
C ALA A 198 8.45 12.86 -0.93
N VAL A 199 8.23 13.57 0.18
CA VAL A 199 9.30 13.95 1.11
C VAL A 199 9.92 12.72 1.76
N CYS A 200 9.11 11.76 2.23
CA CYS A 200 9.61 10.51 2.81
C CYS A 200 10.42 9.69 1.79
N PHE A 201 9.95 9.62 0.54
CA PHE A 201 10.65 8.91 -0.53
C PHE A 201 11.99 9.57 -0.87
N VAL A 202 12.02 10.90 -1.02
CA VAL A 202 13.27 11.64 -1.29
C VAL A 202 14.24 11.55 -0.11
N ALA A 203 13.76 11.67 1.13
CA ALA A 203 14.58 11.50 2.32
C ALA A 203 15.16 10.08 2.42
N TYR A 204 14.37 9.07 2.05
CA TYR A 204 14.83 7.68 1.94
C TYR A 204 15.95 7.55 0.89
N LEU A 205 15.75 8.07 -0.33
CA LEU A 205 16.77 8.02 -1.38
C LEU A 205 18.06 8.71 -0.96
N LEU A 206 17.97 9.91 -0.38
CA LEU A 206 19.14 10.62 0.16
C LEU A 206 19.82 9.85 1.29
N GLY A 207 19.04 9.22 2.17
CA GLY A 207 19.56 8.40 3.26
C GLY A 207 20.29 7.15 2.73
N THR A 208 19.74 6.48 1.72
CA THR A 208 20.40 5.30 1.13
C THR A 208 21.66 5.67 0.37
N GLU A 209 21.65 6.76 -0.40
CA GLU A 209 22.85 7.26 -1.08
C GLU A 209 23.91 7.69 -0.06
N TYR A 210 23.52 8.33 1.05
CA TYR A 210 24.45 8.71 2.10
C TYR A 210 25.08 7.52 2.83
N LEU A 211 24.29 6.47 3.09
CA LEU A 211 24.74 5.30 3.86
C LEU A 211 25.49 4.27 3.00
N PHE A 212 25.11 4.10 1.74
CA PHE A 212 25.62 3.04 0.86
C PHE A 212 26.38 3.57 -0.36
N GLY A 213 26.39 4.89 -0.58
CA GLY A 213 27.15 5.51 -1.65
C GLY A 213 28.64 5.24 -1.48
N SER A 214 29.26 4.66 -2.51
CA SER A 214 30.70 4.42 -2.51
C SER A 214 31.45 5.76 -2.63
N PRO A 215 32.39 6.08 -1.74
CA PRO A 215 33.11 7.36 -1.76
C PRO A 215 34.04 7.55 -2.99
N THR A 216 34.16 6.54 -3.86
CA THR A 216 35.18 6.46 -4.91
C THR A 216 34.66 6.50 -6.34
N THR A 217 33.35 6.62 -6.57
CA THR A 217 32.83 6.82 -7.93
C THR A 217 33.21 8.22 -8.40
N GLN A 218 34.34 8.30 -9.11
CA GLN A 218 34.77 9.45 -9.90
C GLN A 218 33.58 9.90 -10.73
N CYS A 219 33.08 11.10 -10.44
CA CYS A 219 31.95 11.64 -11.18
C CYS A 219 32.35 11.76 -12.65
N PRO A 220 31.67 11.07 -13.58
CA PRO A 220 31.96 11.26 -15.00
C PRO A 220 31.74 12.74 -15.31
N ALA A 221 32.70 13.37 -16.01
CA ALA A 221 32.74 14.82 -16.21
C ALA A 221 31.46 15.43 -16.84
N ALA A 222 30.61 14.60 -17.44
CA ALA A 222 29.32 14.99 -18.01
C ALA A 222 28.17 15.10 -16.99
N GLN A 223 28.28 14.50 -15.81
CA GLN A 223 27.25 14.54 -14.76
C GLN A 223 27.81 15.28 -13.55
N GLN A 224 27.41 16.54 -13.40
CA GLN A 224 27.80 17.36 -12.25
C GLN A 224 27.33 16.68 -10.96
N CYS A 225 28.29 16.17 -10.18
CA CYS A 225 28.04 15.60 -8.86
C CYS A 225 27.34 16.63 -7.96
N LEU A 226 26.44 16.14 -7.09
CA LEU A 226 25.75 16.94 -6.07
C LEU A 226 26.70 17.82 -5.25
N GLY A 227 27.93 17.35 -5.00
CA GLY A 227 28.95 18.10 -4.25
C GLY A 227 29.62 19.26 -4.99
N GLN A 228 29.53 19.33 -6.33
CA GLN A 228 30.07 20.44 -7.13
C GLN A 228 29.02 21.45 -7.59
N GLN A 229 27.73 21.15 -7.41
CA GLN A 229 26.67 22.11 -7.74
C GLN A 229 26.60 23.22 -6.71
N SER A 230 26.27 24.44 -7.15
CA SER A 230 26.00 25.54 -6.22
C SER A 230 24.84 25.16 -5.30
N PRO A 231 24.88 25.51 -3.99
CA PRO A 231 23.86 25.07 -3.03
C PRO A 231 22.44 25.52 -3.43
N GLY A 232 22.31 26.67 -4.10
CA GLY A 232 21.03 27.14 -4.63
C GLY A 232 20.47 26.23 -5.73
N LEU A 233 21.32 25.70 -6.62
CA LEU A 233 20.90 24.77 -7.67
C LEU A 233 20.47 23.42 -7.09
N VAL A 234 21.17 22.93 -6.07
CA VAL A 234 20.81 21.68 -5.37
C VAL A 234 19.43 21.79 -4.72
N VAL A 235 19.17 22.90 -4.00
CA VAL A 235 17.85 23.14 -3.38
C VAL A 235 16.75 23.24 -4.43
N LEU A 236 17.01 23.93 -5.55
CA LEU A 236 16.04 24.07 -6.63
C LEU A 236 15.74 22.71 -7.30
N ASN A 237 16.77 21.90 -7.58
CA ASN A 237 16.62 20.56 -8.15
C ASN A 237 15.84 19.64 -7.19
N LEU A 238 16.17 19.66 -5.90
CA LEU A 238 15.47 18.87 -4.89
C LEU A 238 14.00 19.29 -4.78
N ALA A 239 13.72 20.59 -4.76
CA ALA A 239 12.36 21.12 -4.74
C ALA A 239 11.58 20.71 -6.00
N ALA A 240 12.21 20.76 -7.18
CA ALA A 240 11.60 20.33 -8.43
C ALA A 240 11.28 18.83 -8.44
N ILE A 241 12.18 17.99 -7.92
CA ILE A 241 11.96 16.53 -7.77
C ILE A 241 10.79 16.27 -6.81
N ILE A 242 10.79 16.89 -5.62
CA ILE A 242 9.70 16.73 -4.65
C ILE A 242 8.37 17.20 -5.24
N ALA A 243 8.35 18.35 -5.93
CA ALA A 243 7.14 18.87 -6.57
C ALA A 243 6.61 17.93 -7.67
N SER A 244 7.50 17.39 -8.50
CA SER A 244 7.14 16.45 -9.57
C SER A 244 6.57 15.13 -9.02
N ILE A 245 7.22 14.54 -8.02
CA ILE A 245 6.74 13.32 -7.36
C ILE A 245 5.40 13.61 -6.65
N THR A 246 5.30 14.73 -5.94
CA THR A 246 4.06 15.14 -5.25
C THR A 246 2.91 15.26 -6.25
N LEU A 247 3.14 15.91 -7.40
CA LEU A 247 2.14 16.06 -8.44
C LEU A 247 1.72 14.71 -9.02
N GLY A 248 2.68 13.84 -9.36
CA GLY A 248 2.39 12.50 -9.88
C GLY A 248 1.58 11.65 -8.90
N VAL A 249 2.01 11.60 -7.64
CA VAL A 249 1.28 10.88 -6.57
C VAL A 249 -0.10 11.49 -6.35
N PHE A 250 -0.22 12.82 -6.29
CA PHE A 250 -1.50 13.51 -6.12
C PHE A 250 -2.49 13.19 -7.26
N VAL A 251 -2.04 13.18 -8.51
CA VAL A 251 -2.88 12.84 -9.67
C VAL A 251 -3.40 11.41 -9.53
N VAL A 252 -2.55 10.45 -9.20
CA VAL A 252 -2.98 9.04 -9.06
C VAL A 252 -3.90 8.84 -7.87
N LEU A 253 -3.61 9.45 -6.72
CA LEU A 253 -4.50 9.41 -5.55
C LEU A 253 -5.85 10.08 -5.86
N SER A 254 -5.86 11.19 -6.59
CA SER A 254 -7.08 11.92 -6.96
C SER A 254 -7.95 11.13 -7.92
N ILE A 255 -7.39 10.59 -8.99
CA ILE A 255 -8.12 9.71 -9.93
C ILE A 255 -8.69 8.52 -9.16
N SER A 256 -7.88 7.89 -8.30
CA SER A 256 -8.29 6.72 -7.54
C SER A 256 -9.42 7.02 -6.54
N ALA A 257 -9.31 8.13 -5.82
CA ALA A 257 -10.35 8.58 -4.89
C ALA A 257 -11.64 8.99 -5.62
N SER A 258 -11.52 9.66 -6.77
CA SER A 258 -12.64 10.07 -7.61
C SER A 258 -13.42 8.85 -8.12
N LEU A 259 -12.72 7.85 -8.68
CA LEU A 259 -13.33 6.59 -9.12
C LEU A 259 -13.99 5.84 -7.95
N SER A 260 -13.31 5.75 -6.80
CA SER A 260 -13.86 5.11 -5.60
C SER A 260 -15.15 5.79 -5.13
N LEU A 261 -15.18 7.12 -5.17
CA LEU A 261 -16.33 7.92 -4.76
C LEU A 261 -17.49 7.82 -5.75
N ALA A 262 -17.21 7.71 -7.06
CA ALA A 262 -18.20 7.41 -8.09
C ALA A 262 -18.85 6.03 -7.85
N VAL A 263 -18.05 5.00 -7.55
CA VAL A 263 -18.54 3.65 -7.20
C VAL A 263 -19.38 3.68 -5.93
N LEU A 264 -18.96 4.40 -4.90
CA LEU A 264 -19.69 4.48 -3.64
C LEU A 264 -21.05 5.18 -3.76
N ARG A 265 -21.15 6.19 -4.63
CA ARG A 265 -22.39 6.92 -4.90
C ARG A 265 -23.36 6.18 -5.80
N SER A 266 -22.86 5.25 -6.62
CA SER A 266 -23.69 4.50 -7.56
C SER A 266 -24.48 3.41 -6.85
N GLU A 267 -25.75 3.26 -7.23
CA GLU A 267 -26.59 2.14 -6.80
C GLU A 267 -26.48 1.01 -7.81
N PHE A 268 -25.92 -0.12 -7.37
CA PHE A 268 -25.77 -1.30 -8.22
C PHE A 268 -26.82 -2.36 -7.87
N SER A 269 -27.40 -2.96 -8.91
CA SER A 269 -28.17 -4.19 -8.75
C SER A 269 -27.31 -5.31 -8.19
N LYS A 270 -27.93 -6.21 -7.43
CA LYS A 270 -27.29 -7.39 -6.84
C LYS A 270 -26.63 -8.28 -7.90
N ASP A 271 -27.17 -8.32 -9.11
CA ASP A 271 -26.65 -9.18 -10.18
C ASP A 271 -25.33 -8.65 -10.75
N ILE A 272 -25.20 -7.33 -10.91
CA ILE A 272 -23.94 -6.67 -11.29
C ILE A 272 -22.86 -6.93 -10.24
N LEU A 273 -23.24 -6.89 -8.97
CA LEU A 273 -22.34 -7.15 -7.86
C LEU A 273 -21.79 -8.59 -7.85
N ARG A 274 -22.65 -9.57 -8.20
CA ARG A 274 -22.26 -10.98 -8.36
C ARG A 274 -21.34 -11.17 -9.57
N PHE A 275 -21.66 -10.51 -10.68
CA PHE A 275 -20.80 -10.52 -11.86
C PHE A 275 -19.41 -9.97 -11.55
N ALA A 276 -19.33 -8.86 -10.81
CA ALA A 276 -18.06 -8.24 -10.42
C ALA A 276 -17.20 -9.11 -9.48
N LEU A 277 -17.79 -10.09 -8.79
CA LEU A 277 -17.05 -10.99 -7.90
C LEU A 277 -16.10 -11.92 -8.68
N ALA A 278 -16.49 -12.35 -9.88
CA ALA A 278 -15.67 -13.22 -10.73
C ALA A 278 -14.34 -12.57 -11.18
N PRO A 279 -14.32 -11.35 -11.78
CA PRO A 279 -13.07 -10.68 -12.13
C PRO A 279 -12.24 -10.30 -10.90
N ILE A 280 -12.86 -10.02 -9.74
CA ILE A 280 -12.13 -9.81 -8.48
C ILE A 280 -11.41 -11.09 -8.03
N GLY A 281 -12.04 -12.26 -8.14
CA GLY A 281 -11.40 -13.54 -7.84
C GLY A 281 -10.24 -13.84 -8.77
N MET A 282 -10.42 -13.61 -10.07
CA MET A 282 -9.35 -13.72 -11.08
C MET A 282 -8.20 -12.75 -10.79
N LEU A 283 -8.51 -11.52 -10.39
CA LEU A 283 -7.54 -10.52 -10.00
C LEU A 283 -6.73 -10.96 -8.77
N ALA A 284 -7.40 -11.48 -7.73
CA ALA A 284 -6.72 -11.98 -6.54
C ALA A 284 -5.75 -13.12 -6.86
N LEU A 285 -6.18 -14.08 -7.70
CA LEU A 285 -5.34 -15.19 -8.15
C LEU A 285 -4.13 -14.69 -8.94
N THR A 286 -4.34 -13.80 -9.91
CA THR A 286 -3.25 -13.27 -10.76
C THR A 286 -2.25 -12.45 -9.95
N MET A 287 -2.70 -11.59 -9.02
CA MET A 287 -1.83 -10.86 -8.11
C MET A 287 -1.03 -11.79 -7.19
N ALA A 288 -1.63 -12.89 -6.72
CA ALA A 288 -0.93 -13.91 -5.94
C ALA A 288 0.14 -14.63 -6.77
N THR A 289 -0.17 -15.03 -8.00
CA THR A 289 0.81 -15.65 -8.91
C THR A 289 1.97 -14.70 -9.22
N ALA A 290 1.68 -13.43 -9.48
CA ALA A 290 2.68 -12.40 -9.74
C ALA A 290 3.62 -12.18 -8.55
N THR A 291 3.04 -12.10 -7.35
CA THR A 291 3.79 -11.92 -6.09
C THR A 291 4.70 -13.12 -5.80
N LEU A 292 4.18 -14.34 -6.02
CA LEU A 292 4.97 -15.54 -5.82
C LEU A 292 6.09 -15.65 -6.88
N ALA A 293 5.76 -15.37 -8.14
CA ALA A 293 6.73 -15.36 -9.22
C ALA A 293 7.84 -14.32 -8.99
N SER A 294 7.50 -13.10 -8.54
CA SER A 294 8.51 -12.08 -8.24
C SER A 294 9.39 -12.44 -7.04
N ALA A 295 8.83 -13.06 -6.00
CA ALA A 295 9.60 -13.55 -4.86
C ALA A 295 10.57 -14.66 -5.27
N ILE A 296 10.09 -15.67 -6.02
CA ILE A 296 10.93 -16.77 -6.52
C ILE A 296 12.00 -16.24 -7.46
N TRP A 297 11.64 -15.36 -8.40
CA TRP A 297 12.58 -14.72 -9.32
C TRP A 297 13.70 -14.00 -8.56
N THR A 298 13.34 -13.20 -7.55
CA THR A 298 14.32 -12.49 -6.72
C THR A 298 15.25 -13.48 -6.01
N ILE A 299 14.70 -14.51 -5.35
CA ILE A 299 15.50 -15.51 -4.64
C ILE A 299 16.44 -16.26 -5.61
N ARG A 300 15.92 -16.68 -6.76
CA ARG A 300 16.70 -17.40 -7.78
C ARG A 300 17.83 -16.54 -8.34
N LEU A 301 17.58 -15.26 -8.59
CA LEU A 301 18.62 -14.34 -9.04
C LEU A 301 19.79 -14.27 -8.04
N TRP A 302 19.50 -14.29 -6.74
CA TRP A 302 20.52 -14.29 -5.68
C TRP A 302 21.26 -15.62 -5.53
N ILE A 303 20.60 -16.75 -5.79
CA ILE A 303 21.21 -18.09 -5.67
C ILE A 303 22.04 -18.42 -6.91
N ASP A 304 21.46 -18.20 -8.09
CA ASP A 304 21.99 -18.69 -9.36
C ASP A 304 23.02 -17.71 -9.96
N ALA A 305 22.87 -16.40 -9.69
CA ALA A 305 23.76 -15.35 -10.18
C ALA A 305 24.11 -14.31 -9.09
N PRO A 306 24.71 -14.71 -7.94
CA PRO A 306 24.97 -13.82 -6.81
C PRO A 306 25.88 -12.64 -7.18
N GLN A 307 26.86 -12.85 -8.07
CA GLN A 307 27.72 -11.78 -8.58
C GLN A 307 26.94 -10.71 -9.35
N PHE A 308 25.91 -11.10 -10.10
CA PHE A 308 25.05 -10.16 -10.81
C PHE A 308 24.10 -9.47 -9.84
N ALA A 309 23.45 -10.24 -8.96
CA ALA A 309 22.53 -9.70 -7.96
C ALA A 309 23.20 -8.67 -7.04
N ALA A 310 24.47 -8.87 -6.67
CA ALA A 310 25.23 -7.92 -5.85
C ALA A 310 25.86 -6.76 -6.64
N SER A 311 25.89 -6.83 -7.98
CA SER A 311 26.49 -5.79 -8.82
C SER A 311 25.61 -4.52 -8.89
N GLY A 312 26.23 -3.36 -9.10
CA GLY A 312 25.51 -2.10 -9.30
C GLY A 312 24.65 -2.05 -10.58
N THR A 313 24.85 -2.98 -11.51
CA THR A 313 24.03 -3.17 -12.71
C THR A 313 22.91 -4.20 -12.53
N GLY A 314 22.94 -4.98 -11.45
CA GLY A 314 21.88 -5.90 -11.05
C GLY A 314 21.09 -5.31 -9.89
N LEU A 315 20.87 -6.08 -8.81
CA LEU A 315 20.10 -5.64 -7.64
C LEU A 315 20.98 -5.03 -6.52
N GLY A 316 22.24 -4.72 -6.79
CA GLY A 316 23.22 -4.23 -5.81
C GLY A 316 23.05 -2.76 -5.44
N ASN A 317 23.95 -2.23 -4.61
CA ASN A 317 24.01 -0.81 -4.19
C ASN A 317 22.68 -0.22 -3.66
N GLY A 318 22.01 -0.93 -2.76
CA GLY A 318 20.77 -0.46 -2.12
C GLY A 318 19.48 -0.79 -2.88
N GLN A 319 19.56 -1.27 -4.12
CA GLN A 319 18.38 -1.73 -4.86
C GLN A 319 17.75 -2.98 -4.24
N THR A 320 18.52 -3.83 -3.55
CA THR A 320 17.99 -5.04 -2.89
C THR A 320 16.93 -4.71 -1.84
N ALA A 321 17.20 -3.71 -0.99
CA ALA A 321 16.24 -3.24 0.00
C ALA A 321 14.96 -2.74 -0.68
N TRP A 322 15.11 -2.06 -1.82
CA TRP A 322 14.00 -1.56 -2.61
C TRP A 322 13.16 -2.70 -3.22
N VAL A 323 13.80 -3.72 -3.80
CA VAL A 323 13.13 -4.92 -4.30
C VAL A 323 12.37 -5.64 -3.20
N ILE A 324 12.94 -5.76 -1.99
CA ILE A 324 12.25 -6.35 -0.84
C ILE A 324 10.99 -5.53 -0.51
N VAL A 325 11.11 -4.21 -0.42
CA VAL A 325 9.96 -3.32 -0.15
C VAL A 325 8.89 -3.46 -1.24
N ILE A 326 9.28 -3.54 -2.52
CA ILE A 326 8.37 -3.77 -3.65
C ILE A 326 7.62 -5.10 -3.49
N VAL A 327 8.33 -6.20 -3.24
CA VAL A 327 7.72 -7.53 -3.07
C VAL A 327 6.79 -7.57 -1.86
N VAL A 328 7.16 -6.90 -0.76
CA VAL A 328 6.28 -6.74 0.41
C VAL A 328 5.03 -5.94 0.04
N ALA A 329 5.16 -4.84 -0.70
CA ALA A 329 4.01 -4.05 -1.15
C ALA A 329 3.08 -4.89 -2.05
N MET A 330 3.63 -5.68 -2.98
CA MET A 330 2.86 -6.62 -3.79
C MET A 330 2.12 -7.64 -2.92
N ALA A 331 2.79 -8.23 -1.92
CA ALA A 331 2.21 -9.20 -1.00
C ALA A 331 1.07 -8.61 -0.17
N VAL A 332 1.27 -7.41 0.41
CA VAL A 332 0.23 -6.70 1.16
C VAL A 332 -0.99 -6.43 0.27
N SER A 333 -0.78 -5.91 -0.94
CA SER A 333 -1.87 -5.70 -1.90
C SER A 333 -2.63 -6.99 -2.24
N THR A 334 -1.91 -8.09 -2.45
CA THR A 334 -2.50 -9.41 -2.70
C THR A 334 -3.35 -9.87 -1.52
N VAL A 335 -2.84 -9.77 -0.30
CA VAL A 335 -3.57 -10.16 0.92
C VAL A 335 -4.82 -9.32 1.12
N VAL A 336 -4.74 -8.00 0.93
CA VAL A 336 -5.90 -7.10 1.01
C VAL A 336 -6.95 -7.47 -0.03
N THR A 337 -6.53 -7.74 -1.26
CA THR A 337 -7.43 -8.15 -2.37
C THR A 337 -8.11 -9.48 -2.06
N ALA A 338 -7.36 -10.47 -1.60
CA ALA A 338 -7.89 -11.78 -1.21
C ALA A 338 -8.86 -11.68 -0.03
N GLY A 339 -8.53 -10.92 1.00
CA GLY A 339 -9.39 -10.68 2.16
C GLY A 339 -10.70 -9.98 1.80
N ALA A 340 -10.62 -8.98 0.91
CA ALA A 340 -11.79 -8.28 0.38
C ALA A 340 -12.68 -9.21 -0.46
N PHE A 341 -12.08 -10.08 -1.29
CA PHE A 341 -12.79 -11.09 -2.07
C PHE A 341 -13.52 -12.12 -1.19
N ILE A 342 -12.83 -12.69 -0.19
CA ILE A 342 -13.42 -13.66 0.75
C ILE A 342 -14.59 -13.03 1.53
N SER A 343 -14.43 -11.77 1.95
CA SER A 343 -15.50 -11.02 2.61
C SER A 343 -16.71 -10.82 1.70
N GLY A 344 -16.47 -10.52 0.41
CA GLY A 344 -17.52 -10.43 -0.60
C GLY A 344 -18.24 -11.75 -0.86
N LEU A 345 -17.51 -12.87 -0.90
CA LEU A 345 -18.09 -14.23 -1.01
C LEU A 345 -18.96 -14.59 0.19
N ARG A 346 -18.48 -14.36 1.42
CA ARG A 346 -19.27 -14.63 2.63
C ARG A 346 -20.56 -13.82 2.66
N ALA A 347 -20.49 -12.54 2.26
CA ALA A 347 -21.66 -11.69 2.17
C ALA A 347 -22.66 -12.13 1.07
N SER A 348 -22.18 -12.73 -0.03
CA SER A 348 -23.04 -13.20 -1.12
C SER A 348 -23.70 -14.55 -0.83
N LEU A 349 -23.02 -15.41 -0.04
CA LEU A 349 -23.46 -16.74 0.35
C LEU A 349 -24.33 -16.77 1.60
N ALA A 350 -24.36 -15.71 2.42
CA ALA A 350 -25.21 -15.63 3.60
C ALA A 350 -26.67 -15.97 3.21
N PRO A 351 -27.21 -17.13 3.64
CA PRO A 351 -28.50 -17.61 3.18
C PRO A 351 -29.58 -16.59 3.54
N ARG A 352 -30.55 -16.37 2.64
CA ARG A 352 -31.78 -15.63 2.94
C ARG A 352 -32.61 -16.45 3.94
N ILE A 353 -32.16 -16.50 5.19
CA ILE A 353 -32.96 -16.98 6.31
C ILE A 353 -33.85 -15.80 6.72
N VAL A 354 -34.77 -15.42 5.84
CA VAL A 354 -35.81 -14.43 6.13
C VAL A 354 -37.08 -14.93 5.47
N GLY A 355 -38.01 -15.41 6.29
CA GLY A 355 -39.44 -15.19 6.01
C GLY A 355 -40.27 -16.37 5.53
N ALA A 356 -39.97 -17.62 5.91
CA ALA A 356 -40.98 -18.69 5.79
C ALA A 356 -41.83 -18.88 7.07
N GLY A 357 -41.56 -18.12 8.14
CA GLY A 357 -42.28 -18.21 9.41
C GLY A 357 -42.97 -16.90 9.76
N GLY A 358 -44.23 -16.77 9.37
CA GLY A 358 -45.04 -15.58 9.64
C GLY A 358 -46.41 -15.65 8.98
N THR A 359 -47.10 -16.79 9.12
CA THR A 359 -48.54 -16.87 8.95
C THR A 359 -49.22 -15.98 9.99
N HIS A 360 -49.99 -15.00 9.50
CA HIS A 360 -51.17 -14.43 10.18
C HIS A 360 -52.02 -15.55 10.83
N PRO A 361 -52.72 -15.31 11.95
CA PRO A 361 -53.69 -14.20 12.12
C PRO A 361 -53.19 -13.02 12.94
#